data_AF-A0A960ZT49-F1
#
_entry.id   AF-A0A960ZT49-F1
#
_cell.length_a   1.000
_cell.length_b   1.000
_cell.length_c   1.000
_cell.angle_alpha   90.00
_cell.angle_beta   90.00
_cell.angle_gamma   90.00
#
_symmetry.space_group_name_H-M   'P 1'
#
loop_
_entity.id
_entity.type
_entity.pdbx_description
1 polymer ?
#
loop_
_entity_poly.entity_id
_entity_poly.type
_entity_poly.pdbx_seq_one_letter_code
_entity_poly.pdbx_strand_id
1 'polypeptide(L)'
;GDLAGQDLSKTNVEGTDPAAEIVRYAQELKTLGVELIVVPVPPKAAIYPDKFAAGLFPDCVTPLTAFLDSLKAQGVHTVDLDAHFRAARAEQSDRQLFCATDSHWSPYGAQLAAQLVAEEVKHVEGLKLTGGEGLSLAAPVPLEFHGDLLTDTEKATVPKETLPVVRVEGAATGEAAVLVLGDSHCQVFRKGGSMLTTGAGFIDHLSQQLAAPVDEMSTQASGGEGPRIEIARRTVKDPGYWQQRKVAIWLFTARELTQGRWKKIPALVQKK
;
A
#
# COMPACT_ATOMS: atom_id res chain seq x y z
N GLY A 1 -11.15 -16.57 9.86
CA GLY A 1 -10.28 -17.52 10.60
C GLY A 1 -8.91 -16.91 10.68
N ASP A 2 -8.21 -17.05 11.81
CA ASP A 2 -6.89 -16.46 12.04
C ASP A 2 -5.92 -16.83 10.90
N LEU A 3 -5.31 -15.83 10.26
CA LEU A 3 -4.36 -16.03 9.17
C LEU A 3 -2.96 -16.41 9.70
N ALA A 4 -2.72 -16.31 11.01
CA ALA A 4 -1.44 -16.61 11.63
C ALA A 4 -1.15 -18.11 11.68
N GLY A 5 0.08 -18.49 11.31
CA GLY A 5 0.61 -19.86 11.49
C GLY A 5 -0.08 -20.94 10.63
N GLN A 6 -0.90 -20.54 9.66
CA GLN A 6 -1.59 -21.45 8.74
C GLN A 6 -0.91 -21.48 7.37
N ASP A 7 -0.91 -22.66 6.76
CA ASP A 7 -0.68 -22.81 5.32
C ASP A 7 -1.83 -22.13 4.58
N LEU A 8 -1.61 -20.89 4.15
CA LEU A 8 -2.64 -20.07 3.54
C LEU A 8 -3.11 -20.61 2.19
N SER A 9 -2.39 -21.55 1.56
CA SER A 9 -2.85 -22.20 0.33
C SER A 9 -4.18 -22.94 0.49
N LYS A 10 -4.52 -23.35 1.72
CA LYS A 10 -5.80 -24.03 2.02
C LYS A 10 -6.99 -23.07 2.11
N THR A 11 -6.72 -21.80 2.38
CA THR A 11 -7.75 -20.75 2.57
C THR A 11 -7.75 -19.71 1.45
N ASN A 12 -6.68 -19.65 0.67
CA ASN A 12 -6.53 -18.80 -0.49
C ASN A 12 -7.24 -19.41 -1.70
N VAL A 13 -8.07 -18.63 -2.40
CA VAL A 13 -8.90 -19.10 -3.52
C VAL A 13 -8.05 -19.60 -4.70
N GLU A 14 -6.85 -19.08 -4.87
CA GLU A 14 -5.92 -19.48 -5.94
C GLU A 14 -5.04 -20.68 -5.53
N GLY A 15 -5.20 -21.23 -4.32
CA GLY A 15 -4.40 -22.35 -3.83
C GLY A 15 -2.92 -22.00 -3.60
N THR A 16 -2.62 -20.71 -3.38
CA THR A 16 -1.25 -20.21 -3.15
C THR A 16 -1.04 -19.76 -1.72
N ASP A 17 0.21 -19.81 -1.23
CA ASP A 17 0.56 -19.40 0.14
C ASP A 17 1.25 -18.02 0.15
N PRO A 18 0.48 -16.92 0.39
CA PRO A 18 1.04 -15.58 0.57
C PRO A 18 2.13 -15.48 1.63
N ALA A 19 1.98 -16.18 2.77
CA ALA A 19 2.89 -16.03 3.90
C ALA A 19 4.29 -16.54 3.52
N ALA A 20 4.33 -17.75 2.95
CA ALA A 20 5.57 -18.35 2.46
C ALA A 20 6.21 -17.52 1.33
N GLU A 21 5.39 -16.97 0.43
CA GLU A 21 5.86 -16.13 -0.67
C GLU A 21 6.50 -14.82 -0.18
N ILE A 22 5.86 -14.14 0.76
CA ILE A 22 6.35 -12.90 1.37
C ILE A 22 7.70 -13.14 2.05
N VAL A 23 7.78 -14.18 2.89
CA VAL A 23 9.02 -14.51 3.62
C VAL A 23 10.14 -14.87 2.65
N ARG A 24 9.86 -15.67 1.61
CA ARG A 24 10.87 -16.00 0.60
C ARG A 24 11.36 -14.74 -0.13
N TYR A 25 10.44 -13.89 -0.57
CA TYR A 25 10.81 -12.67 -1.30
C TYR A 25 11.60 -11.70 -0.41
N ALA A 26 11.25 -11.58 0.87
CA ALA A 26 12.02 -10.81 1.86
C ALA A 26 13.45 -11.33 1.97
N GLN A 27 13.64 -12.66 2.08
CA GLN A 27 14.96 -13.28 2.14
C GLN A 27 15.78 -13.02 0.88
N GLU A 28 15.17 -13.16 -0.30
CA GLU A 28 15.84 -12.85 -1.57
C GLU A 28 16.29 -11.38 -1.63
N LEU A 29 15.41 -10.43 -1.29
CA LEU A 29 15.77 -9.01 -1.22
C LEU A 29 16.87 -8.72 -0.20
N LYS A 30 16.84 -9.38 0.95
CA LYS A 30 17.87 -9.23 1.98
C LYS A 30 19.25 -9.65 1.48
N THR A 31 19.34 -10.72 0.69
CA THR A 31 20.62 -11.11 0.04
C THR A 31 21.14 -10.08 -0.96
N LEU A 32 20.26 -9.20 -1.46
CA LEU A 32 20.58 -8.08 -2.36
C LEU A 32 20.84 -6.77 -1.59
N GLY A 33 20.81 -6.79 -0.26
CA GLY A 33 20.98 -5.61 0.59
C GLY A 33 19.77 -4.67 0.61
N VAL A 34 18.57 -5.22 0.38
CA VAL A 34 17.30 -4.49 0.39
C VAL A 34 16.40 -5.06 1.48
N GLU A 35 15.93 -4.22 2.39
CA GLU A 35 14.96 -4.61 3.41
C GLU A 35 13.53 -4.52 2.86
N LEU A 36 12.70 -5.51 3.16
CA LEU A 36 11.29 -5.56 2.75
C LEU A 36 10.38 -5.12 3.90
N ILE A 37 9.53 -4.13 3.63
CA ILE A 37 8.43 -3.71 4.51
C ILE A 37 7.10 -4.11 3.88
N VAL A 38 6.31 -4.90 4.58
CA VAL A 38 4.99 -5.37 4.12
C VAL A 38 3.89 -4.51 4.72
N VAL A 39 3.01 -3.98 3.86
CA VAL A 39 2.00 -2.98 4.24
C VAL A 39 0.63 -3.39 3.66
N PRO A 40 -0.12 -4.28 4.32
CA PRO A 40 -1.46 -4.61 3.86
C PRO A 40 -2.43 -3.47 4.15
N VAL A 41 -3.11 -2.97 3.13
CA VAL A 41 -4.18 -1.99 3.28
C VAL A 41 -5.44 -2.72 3.78
N PRO A 42 -6.01 -2.33 4.93
CA PRO A 42 -7.15 -3.03 5.51
C PRO A 42 -8.38 -2.92 4.60
N PRO A 43 -9.30 -3.90 4.63
CA PRO A 43 -10.58 -3.75 3.96
C PRO A 43 -11.37 -2.57 4.56
N LYS A 44 -11.96 -1.72 3.72
CA LYS A 44 -12.85 -0.63 4.14
C LYS A 44 -13.94 -1.11 5.12
N ALA A 45 -14.52 -2.27 4.85
CA ALA A 45 -15.50 -2.95 5.70
C ALA A 45 -14.99 -3.24 7.12
N ALA A 46 -13.70 -3.54 7.27
CA ALA A 46 -13.09 -3.81 8.55
C ALA A 46 -13.02 -2.55 9.41
N ILE A 47 -12.72 -1.42 8.78
CA ILE A 47 -12.58 -0.12 9.43
C ILE A 47 -13.94 0.51 9.74
N TYR A 48 -14.96 0.26 8.92
CA TYR A 48 -16.32 0.82 9.04
C TYR A 48 -17.43 -0.24 9.22
N PRO A 49 -17.37 -1.11 10.24
CA PRO A 49 -18.37 -2.16 10.45
C PRO A 49 -19.77 -1.61 10.78
N ASP A 50 -19.86 -0.39 11.32
CA ASP A 50 -21.10 0.34 11.63
C ASP A 50 -21.77 0.97 10.40
N LYS A 51 -21.11 0.98 9.23
CA LYS A 51 -21.68 1.54 8.00
C LYS A 51 -22.42 0.49 7.16
N PHE A 52 -22.47 -0.76 7.61
CA PHE A 52 -23.30 -1.79 7.01
C PHE A 52 -24.78 -1.57 7.30
N ALA A 53 -25.63 -1.98 6.37
CA ALA A 53 -27.07 -2.00 6.61
C ALA A 53 -27.41 -2.98 7.76
N ALA A 54 -28.44 -2.65 8.54
CA ALA A 54 -28.87 -3.48 9.66
C ALA A 54 -29.14 -4.92 9.21
N GLY A 55 -28.53 -5.90 9.89
CA GLY A 55 -28.64 -7.33 9.57
C GLY A 55 -27.57 -7.85 8.59
N LEU A 56 -26.78 -6.98 7.97
CA LEU A 56 -25.60 -7.35 7.18
C LEU A 56 -24.33 -7.12 8.01
N PHE A 57 -24.22 -7.78 9.16
CA PHE A 57 -22.96 -7.76 9.91
C PHE A 57 -22.02 -8.76 9.24
N PRO A 58 -20.84 -8.32 8.73
CA PRO A 58 -19.85 -9.30 8.34
C PRO A 58 -19.50 -10.12 9.58
N ASP A 59 -19.54 -11.45 9.46
CA ASP A 59 -18.86 -12.32 10.42
C ASP A 59 -17.44 -11.77 10.57
N CYS A 60 -17.06 -11.49 11.82
CA CYS A 60 -15.91 -10.68 12.22
C CYS A 60 -14.78 -10.62 11.17
N VAL A 61 -14.46 -9.41 10.69
CA VAL A 61 -13.25 -9.24 9.88
C VAL A 61 -12.07 -9.61 10.78
N THR A 62 -11.38 -10.69 10.41
CA THR A 62 -10.28 -11.22 11.21
C THR A 62 -9.14 -10.19 11.24
N PRO A 63 -8.68 -9.75 12.42
CA PRO A 63 -7.55 -8.82 12.52
C PRO A 63 -6.30 -9.39 11.86
N LEU A 64 -5.51 -8.54 11.22
CA LEU A 64 -4.26 -8.94 10.56
C LEU A 64 -3.08 -9.06 11.53
N THR A 65 -3.20 -8.55 12.75
CA THR A 65 -2.11 -8.41 13.71
C THR A 65 -1.34 -9.72 13.94
N ALA A 66 -2.04 -10.83 14.22
CA ALA A 66 -1.39 -12.12 14.44
C ALA A 66 -0.63 -12.62 13.20
N PHE A 67 -1.18 -12.40 12.00
CA PHE A 67 -0.50 -12.72 10.75
C PHE A 67 0.75 -11.86 10.55
N LEU A 68 0.65 -10.55 10.77
CA LEU A 68 1.77 -9.62 10.67
C LEU A 68 2.87 -9.90 11.71
N ASP A 69 2.51 -10.29 12.92
CA ASP A 69 3.44 -10.71 13.96
C ASP A 69 4.16 -12.00 13.58
N SER A 70 3.47 -12.94 12.91
CA SER A 70 4.10 -14.16 12.39
C SER A 70 5.13 -13.87 11.28
N LEU A 71 4.94 -12.82 10.48
CA LEU A 71 5.92 -12.35 9.50
C LEU A 71 7.11 -11.65 10.18
N LYS A 72 6.84 -10.81 11.19
CA LYS A 72 7.87 -10.16 12.02
C LYS A 72 8.78 -11.19 12.71
N ALA A 73 8.21 -12.25 13.26
CA ALA A 73 8.96 -13.35 13.87
C ALA A 73 9.91 -14.06 12.88
N GLN A 74 9.67 -13.94 11.59
CA GLN A 74 10.50 -14.46 10.51
C GLN A 74 11.45 -13.40 9.91
N GLY A 75 11.56 -12.24 10.55
CA GLY A 75 12.47 -11.17 10.14
C GLY A 75 11.96 -10.27 9.02
N VAL A 76 10.65 -10.25 8.78
CA VAL A 76 10.01 -9.35 7.79
C VAL A 76 9.45 -8.13 8.51
N HIS A 77 9.80 -6.92 8.06
CA HIS A 77 9.21 -5.69 8.60
C HIS A 77 7.75 -5.55 8.17
N THR A 78 6.87 -5.11 9.07
CA THR A 78 5.44 -4.95 8.76
C THR A 78 4.83 -3.71 9.40
N VAL A 79 3.91 -3.07 8.68
CA VAL A 79 3.09 -1.96 9.18
C VAL A 79 1.63 -2.42 9.26
N ASP A 80 1.06 -2.45 10.47
CA ASP A 80 -0.32 -2.85 10.71
C ASP A 80 -1.27 -1.66 10.53
N LEU A 81 -1.61 -1.37 9.27
CA LEU A 81 -2.54 -0.30 8.94
C LEU A 81 -3.95 -0.54 9.52
N ASP A 82 -4.39 -1.79 9.75
CA ASP A 82 -5.72 -2.06 10.35
C ASP A 82 -5.78 -1.50 11.77
N ALA A 83 -4.79 -1.84 12.60
CA ALA A 83 -4.69 -1.36 13.98
C ALA A 83 -4.62 0.17 14.04
N HIS A 84 -3.75 0.78 13.23
CA HIS A 84 -3.58 2.23 13.20
C HIS A 84 -4.82 2.96 12.69
N PHE A 85 -5.50 2.44 11.67
CA PHE A 85 -6.71 3.06 11.13
C PHE A 85 -7.88 2.95 12.10
N ARG A 86 -8.02 1.83 12.84
CA ARG A 86 -9.02 1.71 13.90
C ARG A 86 -8.79 2.73 15.02
N ALA A 87 -7.55 2.88 15.46
CA ALA A 87 -7.18 3.86 16.48
C ALA A 87 -7.46 5.29 16.01
N ALA A 88 -6.98 5.67 14.82
CA ALA A 88 -7.21 6.99 14.24
C ALA A 88 -8.71 7.30 14.09
N ARG A 89 -9.52 6.31 13.71
CA ARG A 89 -10.97 6.47 13.60
C ARG A 89 -11.64 6.69 14.96
N ALA A 90 -11.20 5.98 16.01
CA ALA A 90 -11.73 6.14 17.36
C ALA A 90 -11.41 7.52 17.94
N GLU A 91 -10.24 8.08 17.60
CA GLU A 91 -9.78 9.39 18.08
C GLU A 91 -10.33 10.56 17.24
N GLN A 92 -10.47 10.39 15.93
CA GLN A 92 -10.85 11.43 14.96
C GLN A 92 -11.96 10.93 14.04
N SER A 93 -13.16 10.72 14.60
CA SER A 93 -14.29 10.12 13.86
C SER A 93 -14.80 10.97 12.68
N ASP A 94 -14.46 12.26 12.65
CA ASP A 94 -14.79 13.22 11.59
C ASP A 94 -13.84 13.13 10.38
N ARG A 95 -12.65 12.55 10.55
CA ARG A 95 -11.67 12.37 9.46
C ARG A 95 -11.80 10.98 8.87
N GLN A 96 -12.57 10.87 7.80
CA GLN A 96 -12.70 9.60 7.09
C GLN A 96 -11.36 9.11 6.54
N LEU A 97 -11.09 7.82 6.73
CA LEU A 97 -9.92 7.08 6.25
C LEU A 97 -10.13 6.43 4.87
N PHE A 98 -11.39 6.25 4.46
CA PHE A 98 -11.78 5.73 3.15
C PHE A 98 -12.75 6.69 2.48
N CYS A 99 -12.74 6.75 1.15
CA CYS A 99 -13.77 7.44 0.38
C CYS A 99 -15.11 6.74 0.59
N ALA A 100 -16.21 7.48 0.69
CA ALA A 100 -17.54 6.93 0.92
C ALA A 100 -18.03 6.14 -0.30
N THR A 101 -17.85 6.69 -1.50
CA THR A 101 -18.35 6.12 -2.77
C THR A 101 -17.31 5.35 -3.58
N ASP A 102 -16.11 5.13 -3.02
CA ASP A 102 -14.99 4.45 -3.66
C ASP A 102 -14.42 3.34 -2.78
N SER A 103 -13.75 2.37 -3.39
CA SER A 103 -13.08 1.24 -2.74
C SER A 103 -11.75 1.62 -2.06
N HIS A 104 -11.13 2.73 -2.45
CA HIS A 104 -9.83 3.19 -1.95
C HIS A 104 -9.93 4.04 -0.68
N TRP A 105 -8.79 4.25 -0.04
CA TRP A 105 -8.64 5.19 1.07
C TRP A 105 -9.01 6.62 0.66
N SER A 106 -9.31 7.48 1.63
CA SER A 106 -9.46 8.92 1.41
C SER A 106 -8.08 9.57 1.23
N PRO A 107 -8.00 10.85 0.82
CA PRO A 107 -6.73 11.58 0.83
C PRO A 107 -6.05 11.57 2.21
N TYR A 108 -6.85 11.70 3.28
CA TYR A 108 -6.32 11.60 4.64
C TYR A 108 -5.80 10.20 4.97
N GLY A 109 -6.52 9.14 4.59
CA GLY A 109 -6.07 7.76 4.79
C GLY A 109 -4.75 7.47 4.07
N ALA A 110 -4.59 7.97 2.85
CA ALA A 110 -3.35 7.88 2.08
C ALA A 110 -2.18 8.60 2.79
N GLN A 111 -2.44 9.82 3.29
CA GLN A 111 -1.46 10.62 4.01
C GLN A 111 -1.03 9.96 5.33
N LEU A 112 -1.99 9.43 6.10
CA LEU A 112 -1.70 8.72 7.34
C LEU A 112 -0.90 7.44 7.09
N ALA A 113 -1.28 6.65 6.08
CA ALA A 113 -0.50 5.47 5.69
C ALA A 113 0.93 5.84 5.30
N ALA A 114 1.11 6.91 4.52
CA ALA A 114 2.44 7.39 4.14
C ALA A 114 3.29 7.81 5.34
N GLN A 115 2.70 8.49 6.33
CA GLN A 115 3.38 8.84 7.58
C GLN A 115 3.83 7.58 8.34
N LEU A 116 2.92 6.63 8.56
CA LEU A 116 3.21 5.40 9.31
C LEU A 116 4.30 4.56 8.63
N VAL A 117 4.24 4.44 7.30
CA VAL A 117 5.26 3.74 6.52
C VAL A 117 6.59 4.49 6.55
N ALA A 118 6.58 5.83 6.47
CA ALA A 118 7.81 6.61 6.56
C ALA A 118 8.52 6.41 7.91
N GLU A 119 7.77 6.32 9.00
CA GLU A 119 8.35 6.01 10.31
C GLU A 119 9.02 4.63 10.33
N GLU A 120 8.39 3.58 9.78
CA GLU A 120 9.04 2.26 9.68
C GLU A 120 10.31 2.31 8.80
N VAL A 121 10.27 3.02 7.67
CA VAL A 121 11.42 3.19 6.77
C VAL A 121 12.60 3.86 7.48
N LYS A 122 12.34 4.87 8.31
CA LYS A 122 13.39 5.59 9.06
C LYS A 122 14.11 4.71 10.10
N HIS A 123 13.52 3.59 10.51
CA HIS A 123 14.15 2.63 11.41
C HIS A 123 15.09 1.64 10.70
N VAL A 124 15.14 1.64 9.36
CA VAL A 124 16.05 0.78 8.61
C VAL A 124 17.50 1.26 8.83
N GLU A 125 18.32 0.39 9.42
CA GLU A 125 19.69 0.71 9.82
C GLU A 125 20.56 1.14 8.63
N GLY A 126 21.33 2.21 8.80
CA GLY A 126 22.27 2.70 7.79
C GLY A 126 21.62 3.38 6.58
N LEU A 127 20.29 3.52 6.56
CA LEU A 127 19.58 4.20 5.49
C LEU A 127 19.87 5.72 5.53
N LYS A 128 20.34 6.25 4.40
CA LYS A 128 20.51 7.70 4.18
C LYS A 128 19.63 8.12 3.04
N LEU A 129 18.74 9.08 3.30
CA LEU A 129 17.77 9.62 2.36
C LEU A 129 18.07 11.10 2.13
N THR A 130 18.11 11.51 0.86
CA THR A 130 18.45 12.87 0.42
C THR A 130 17.69 13.21 -0.86
N GLY A 131 17.68 14.47 -1.26
CA GLY A 131 17.17 14.89 -2.56
C GLY A 131 15.69 15.31 -2.59
N GLY A 132 15.04 15.38 -1.43
CA GLY A 132 13.67 15.89 -1.28
C GLY A 132 13.57 17.18 -0.43
N GLU A 133 14.65 17.95 -0.30
CA GLU A 133 14.71 19.17 0.52
C GLU A 133 13.72 20.26 0.07
N GLY A 134 13.26 20.21 -1.18
CA GLY A 134 12.25 21.12 -1.75
C GLY A 134 10.80 20.65 -1.66
N LEU A 135 10.53 19.49 -1.02
CA LEU A 135 9.18 18.97 -0.89
C LEU A 135 8.43 19.67 0.24
N SER A 136 7.20 20.11 -0.03
CA SER A 136 6.35 20.78 0.96
C SER A 136 4.89 20.40 0.79
N LEU A 137 4.05 20.70 1.80
CA LEU A 137 2.61 20.47 1.75
C LEU A 137 1.88 21.77 1.40
N ALA A 138 1.02 21.72 0.40
CA ALA A 138 0.12 22.81 0.05
C ALA A 138 -1.00 22.99 1.10
N ALA A 139 -1.72 24.11 1.01
CA ALA A 139 -2.97 24.26 1.75
C ALA A 139 -4.01 23.23 1.27
N PRO A 140 -4.86 22.68 2.17
CA PRO A 140 -5.93 21.77 1.78
C PRO A 140 -6.92 22.45 0.82
N VAL A 141 -7.30 21.75 -0.25
CA VAL A 141 -8.32 22.20 -1.21
C VAL A 141 -9.43 21.15 -1.34
N PRO A 142 -10.68 21.53 -1.65
CA PRO A 142 -11.73 20.56 -1.87
C PRO A 142 -11.50 19.77 -3.17
N LEU A 143 -11.71 18.45 -3.11
CA LEU A 143 -11.75 17.55 -4.24
C LEU A 143 -13.14 16.91 -4.31
N GLU A 144 -13.85 17.12 -5.41
CA GLU A 144 -15.18 16.55 -5.65
C GLU A 144 -15.13 15.40 -6.65
N PHE A 145 -15.72 14.24 -6.31
CA PHE A 145 -15.67 13.07 -7.17
C PHE A 145 -16.85 12.10 -6.96
N HIS A 146 -17.02 11.20 -7.93
CA HIS A 146 -17.72 9.92 -7.76
C HIS A 146 -16.69 8.81 -7.78
N GLY A 147 -16.79 7.88 -6.84
CA GLY A 147 -15.93 6.70 -6.77
C GLY A 147 -16.38 5.54 -7.66
N ASP A 148 -15.58 4.48 -7.61
CA ASP A 148 -15.72 3.23 -8.36
C ASP A 148 -16.82 2.29 -7.86
N LEU A 149 -17.38 2.53 -6.65
CA LEU A 149 -18.46 1.71 -6.10
C LEU A 149 -19.82 2.09 -6.68
N LEU A 150 -19.91 3.24 -7.35
CA LEU A 150 -21.14 3.69 -8.02
C LEU A 150 -21.16 3.22 -9.47
N THR A 151 -22.28 2.64 -9.88
CA THR A 151 -22.64 2.45 -11.28
C THR A 151 -22.87 3.80 -11.97
N ASP A 152 -22.79 3.85 -13.29
CA ASP A 152 -23.01 5.09 -14.04
C ASP A 152 -24.44 5.64 -13.88
N THR A 153 -25.41 4.76 -13.63
CA THR A 153 -26.78 5.17 -13.30
C THR A 153 -26.86 5.82 -11.92
N GLU A 154 -26.19 5.27 -10.91
CA GLU A 154 -26.16 5.84 -9.56
C GLU A 154 -25.48 7.21 -9.54
N LYS A 155 -24.40 7.39 -10.32
CA LYS A 155 -23.71 8.68 -10.48
C LYS A 155 -24.60 9.81 -11.01
N ALA A 156 -25.75 9.51 -11.62
CA ALA A 156 -26.70 10.53 -12.07
C ALA A 156 -27.57 11.11 -10.94
N THR A 157 -27.65 10.42 -9.79
CA THR A 157 -28.58 10.75 -8.69
C THR A 157 -27.89 10.93 -7.35
N VAL A 158 -26.78 10.24 -7.13
CA VAL A 158 -25.96 10.36 -5.92
C VAL A 158 -25.10 11.64 -6.05
N PRO A 159 -25.10 12.55 -5.06
CA PRO A 159 -24.21 13.71 -5.07
C PRO A 159 -22.73 13.30 -5.02
N LYS A 160 -21.87 14.15 -5.59
CA LYS A 160 -20.41 13.98 -5.46
C LYS A 160 -19.99 14.05 -4.00
N GLU A 161 -19.06 13.18 -3.66
CA GLU A 161 -18.33 13.26 -2.41
C GLU A 161 -17.31 14.39 -2.51
N THR A 162 -17.17 15.19 -1.44
CA THR A 162 -16.20 16.29 -1.36
C THR A 162 -15.26 16.05 -0.19
N LEU A 163 -13.96 15.91 -0.46
CA LEU A 163 -12.95 15.72 0.59
C LEU A 163 -11.85 16.76 0.50
N PRO A 164 -11.27 17.20 1.63
CA PRO A 164 -10.07 18.01 1.62
C PRO A 164 -8.90 17.15 1.12
N VAL A 165 -8.15 17.67 0.15
CA VAL A 165 -6.93 17.07 -0.35
C VAL A 165 -5.75 18.00 -0.12
N VAL A 166 -4.66 17.44 0.39
CA VAL A 166 -3.38 18.13 0.56
C VAL A 166 -2.43 17.62 -0.52
N ARG A 167 -1.90 18.52 -1.33
CA ARG A 167 -0.90 18.16 -2.34
C ARG A 167 0.51 18.37 -1.81
N VAL A 168 1.42 17.54 -2.26
CA VAL A 168 2.86 17.72 -2.15
C VAL A 168 3.31 18.59 -3.32
N GLU A 169 3.98 19.68 -3.00
CA GLU A 169 4.58 20.61 -3.95
C GLU A 169 6.11 20.41 -3.98
N GLY A 170 6.71 20.78 -5.11
CA GLY A 170 8.11 20.50 -5.40
C GLY A 170 8.31 19.14 -6.05
N ALA A 171 9.57 18.79 -6.28
CA ALA A 171 9.96 17.51 -6.84
C ALA A 171 11.21 17.00 -6.12
N ALA A 172 11.20 15.72 -5.78
CA ALA A 172 12.42 15.05 -5.36
C ALA A 172 13.34 14.83 -6.57
N THR A 173 14.65 14.82 -6.33
CA THR A 173 15.67 14.61 -7.34
C THR A 173 16.66 13.55 -6.89
N GLY A 174 17.34 12.91 -7.85
CA GLY A 174 18.31 11.86 -7.59
C GLY A 174 17.73 10.46 -7.67
N GLU A 175 18.54 9.47 -7.28
CA GLU A 175 18.18 8.06 -7.31
C GLU A 175 17.33 7.67 -6.09
N ALA A 176 16.24 6.94 -6.33
CA ALA A 176 15.36 6.51 -5.26
C ALA A 176 15.90 5.26 -4.56
N ALA A 177 16.36 5.41 -3.32
CA ALA A 177 16.71 4.29 -2.45
C ALA A 177 15.49 3.45 -2.02
N VAL A 178 14.30 4.03 -2.12
CA VAL A 178 13.03 3.41 -1.73
C VAL A 178 12.22 3.09 -2.97
N LEU A 179 11.78 1.84 -3.09
CA LEU A 179 10.86 1.36 -4.12
C LEU A 179 9.56 0.94 -3.44
N VAL A 180 8.43 1.45 -3.91
CA VAL A 180 7.10 0.93 -3.55
C VAL A 180 6.61 0.02 -4.66
N LEU A 181 6.23 -1.20 -4.31
CA LEU A 181 5.55 -2.14 -5.18
C LEU A 181 4.13 -2.41 -4.66
N GLY A 182 3.14 -2.43 -5.54
CA GLY A 182 1.77 -2.56 -5.06
C GLY A 182 0.65 -2.49 -6.08
N ASP A 183 -0.58 -2.32 -5.56
CA ASP A 183 -1.79 -2.22 -6.36
C ASP A 183 -2.24 -0.77 -6.62
N SER A 184 -3.51 -0.58 -6.97
CA SER A 184 -4.14 0.70 -7.28
C SER A 184 -4.09 1.72 -6.13
N HIS A 185 -3.90 1.29 -4.88
CA HIS A 185 -3.69 2.21 -3.75
C HIS A 185 -2.42 3.04 -3.94
N CYS A 186 -1.40 2.54 -4.62
CA CYS A 186 -0.21 3.31 -4.96
C CYS A 186 -0.47 4.42 -6.01
N GLN A 187 -1.57 4.33 -6.76
CA GLN A 187 -1.88 5.19 -7.91
C GLN A 187 -2.96 6.24 -7.64
N VAL A 188 -3.89 5.96 -6.72
CA VAL A 188 -5.00 6.88 -6.40
C VAL A 188 -4.46 8.23 -5.91
N PHE A 189 -5.10 9.32 -6.34
CA PHE A 189 -4.66 10.71 -6.14
C PHE A 189 -3.30 11.08 -6.77
N ARG A 190 -2.80 10.25 -7.71
CA ARG A 190 -1.58 10.55 -8.50
C ARG A 190 -1.72 10.39 -10.01
N LYS A 191 -2.34 9.30 -10.50
CA LYS A 191 -2.25 8.86 -11.91
C LYS A 191 -3.60 8.50 -12.56
N GLY A 192 -4.30 9.49 -13.15
CA GLY A 192 -5.31 9.35 -14.24
C GLY A 192 -6.75 8.89 -13.89
N GLY A 193 -7.80 9.63 -14.31
CA GLY A 193 -9.26 9.32 -14.15
C GLY A 193 -10.04 10.36 -13.31
N SER A 194 -11.24 10.05 -12.79
CA SER A 194 -12.15 11.02 -12.13
C SER A 194 -11.78 11.41 -10.69
N MET A 195 -11.21 10.51 -9.89
CA MET A 195 -10.71 10.82 -8.53
C MET A 195 -9.27 11.34 -8.53
N LEU A 196 -8.68 11.55 -9.71
CA LEU A 196 -7.23 11.67 -9.84
C LEU A 196 -6.80 13.11 -9.96
N THR A 197 -6.56 13.67 -8.77
CA THR A 197 -5.64 14.77 -8.61
C THR A 197 -4.19 14.29 -8.79
N THR A 198 -3.25 15.22 -8.79
CA THR A 198 -1.82 14.95 -8.84
C THR A 198 -1.15 15.44 -7.56
N GLY A 199 -0.13 14.74 -7.11
CA GLY A 199 0.67 15.15 -5.96
C GLY A 199 0.03 14.86 -4.60
N ALA A 200 -1.05 14.10 -4.50
CA ALA A 200 -1.71 13.85 -3.21
C ALA A 200 -1.91 12.37 -2.86
N GLY A 201 -1.22 11.47 -3.58
CA GLY A 201 -1.29 10.05 -3.26
C GLY A 201 -0.30 9.63 -2.19
N PHE A 202 -0.40 8.36 -1.81
CA PHE A 202 0.50 7.74 -0.82
C PHE A 202 1.98 7.94 -1.17
N ILE A 203 2.37 7.72 -2.42
CA ILE A 203 3.78 7.86 -2.83
C ILE A 203 4.27 9.30 -2.72
N ASP A 204 3.43 10.30 -3.03
CA ASP A 204 3.81 11.71 -2.93
C ASP A 204 4.05 12.08 -1.46
N HIS A 205 3.11 11.73 -0.59
CA HIS A 205 3.25 11.95 0.84
C HIS A 205 4.41 11.16 1.44
N LEU A 206 4.66 9.94 0.99
CA LEU A 206 5.78 9.14 1.46
C LEU A 206 7.12 9.80 1.07
N SER A 207 7.24 10.25 -0.17
CA SER A 207 8.40 11.02 -0.66
C SER A 207 8.62 12.29 0.19
N GLN A 208 7.54 13.02 0.51
CA GLN A 208 7.60 14.20 1.37
C GLN A 208 8.04 13.86 2.80
N GLN A 209 7.48 12.82 3.41
CA GLN A 209 7.81 12.40 4.78
C GLN A 209 9.24 11.87 4.92
N LEU A 210 9.77 11.30 3.85
CA LEU A 210 11.15 10.79 3.76
C LEU A 210 12.16 11.85 3.29
N ALA A 211 11.69 13.00 2.80
CA ALA A 211 12.51 14.02 2.15
C ALA A 211 13.47 13.43 1.08
N ALA A 212 12.96 12.49 0.26
CA ALA A 212 13.75 11.78 -0.74
C ALA A 212 12.88 11.21 -1.87
N PRO A 213 13.44 10.96 -3.07
CA PRO A 213 12.69 10.36 -4.16
C PRO A 213 12.26 8.92 -3.82
N VAL A 214 11.03 8.59 -4.20
CA VAL A 214 10.42 7.27 -4.05
C VAL A 214 9.99 6.76 -5.42
N ASP A 215 10.52 5.62 -5.82
CA ASP A 215 10.11 4.95 -7.06
C ASP A 215 8.88 4.06 -6.81
N GLU A 216 8.14 3.81 -7.89
CA GLU A 216 6.88 3.09 -7.85
C GLU A 216 6.85 2.04 -8.97
N MET A 217 6.55 0.80 -8.61
CA MET A 217 6.13 -0.25 -9.53
C MET A 217 4.76 -0.77 -9.12
N SER A 218 3.70 -0.31 -9.75
CA SER A 218 2.34 -0.68 -9.35
C SER A 218 1.48 -1.12 -10.54
N THR A 219 0.44 -1.89 -10.24
CA THR A 219 -0.57 -2.33 -11.21
C THR A 219 -1.97 -1.97 -10.71
N GLN A 220 -2.92 -1.80 -11.61
CA GLN A 220 -4.32 -1.48 -11.25
C GLN A 220 -5.01 -2.61 -10.46
N ALA A 221 -4.55 -3.85 -10.61
CA ALA A 221 -5.00 -5.02 -9.86
C ALA A 221 -3.83 -5.98 -9.61
N SER A 222 -4.03 -6.99 -8.75
CA SER A 222 -3.07 -8.07 -8.48
C SER A 222 -1.77 -7.57 -7.83
N GLY A 223 -1.89 -6.84 -6.73
CA GLY A 223 -0.74 -6.26 -5.99
C GLY A 223 0.25 -7.31 -5.48
N GLY A 224 -0.20 -8.57 -5.30
CA GLY A 224 0.65 -9.70 -4.90
C GLY A 224 1.50 -10.30 -6.03
N GLU A 225 1.18 -10.05 -7.30
CA GLU A 225 1.83 -10.72 -8.45
C GLU A 225 2.38 -9.73 -9.47
N GLY A 226 1.53 -8.82 -9.98
CA GLY A 226 1.81 -7.98 -11.14
C GLY A 226 3.11 -7.16 -11.03
N PRO A 227 3.30 -6.38 -9.94
CA PRO A 227 4.51 -5.59 -9.73
C PRO A 227 5.79 -6.43 -9.73
N ARG A 228 5.75 -7.63 -9.12
CA ARG A 228 6.91 -8.51 -9.02
C ARG A 228 7.28 -9.12 -10.36
N ILE A 229 6.30 -9.44 -11.21
CA ILE A 229 6.56 -9.85 -12.60
C ILE A 229 7.32 -8.74 -13.34
N GLU A 230 6.87 -7.49 -13.21
CA GLU A 230 7.50 -6.38 -13.92
C GLU A 230 8.90 -6.07 -13.38
N ILE A 231 9.09 -6.14 -12.06
CA ILE A 231 10.42 -6.05 -11.45
C ILE A 231 11.34 -7.17 -11.97
N ALA A 232 10.88 -8.42 -11.97
CA ALA A 232 11.67 -9.55 -12.48
C ALA A 232 12.08 -9.32 -13.94
N ARG A 233 11.16 -8.86 -14.80
CA ARG A 233 11.48 -8.47 -16.19
C ARG A 233 12.47 -7.31 -16.27
N ARG A 234 12.36 -6.33 -15.38
CA ARG A 234 13.30 -5.20 -15.31
C ARG A 234 14.70 -5.70 -14.98
N THR A 235 14.83 -6.62 -14.02
CA THR A 235 16.14 -7.18 -13.64
C THR A 235 16.84 -7.96 -14.75
N VAL A 236 16.09 -8.52 -15.71
CA VAL A 236 16.67 -9.16 -16.91
C VAL A 236 17.39 -8.14 -17.81
N LYS A 237 16.82 -6.93 -17.91
CA LYS A 237 17.35 -5.82 -18.72
C LYS A 237 18.41 -5.03 -17.96
N ASP A 238 18.27 -4.92 -16.66
CA ASP A 238 19.13 -4.18 -15.75
C ASP A 238 19.49 -5.07 -14.53
N PRO A 239 20.54 -5.89 -14.62
CA PRO A 239 20.98 -6.74 -13.51
C PRO A 239 21.41 -5.95 -12.26
N GLY A 240 21.71 -4.66 -12.41
CA GLY A 240 22.05 -3.74 -11.32
C GLY A 240 20.83 -3.10 -10.66
N TYR A 241 19.60 -3.42 -11.07
CA TYR A 241 18.36 -2.74 -10.65
C TYR A 241 18.25 -2.52 -9.13
N TRP A 242 18.65 -3.52 -8.34
CA TRP A 242 18.57 -3.49 -6.87
C TRP A 242 19.74 -2.78 -6.18
N GLN A 243 20.87 -2.53 -6.86
CA GLN A 243 22.07 -1.95 -6.24
C GLN A 243 21.81 -0.55 -5.66
N GLN A 244 20.95 0.22 -6.32
CA GLN A 244 20.53 1.56 -5.91
C GLN A 244 19.43 1.55 -4.84
N ARG A 245 18.80 0.39 -4.57
CA ARG A 245 17.71 0.26 -3.60
C ARG A 245 18.25 -0.13 -2.23
N LYS A 246 17.53 0.27 -1.20
CA LYS A 246 17.76 -0.10 0.20
C LYS A 246 16.49 -0.58 0.88
N VAL A 247 15.34 -0.08 0.45
CA VAL A 247 14.04 -0.50 0.98
C VAL A 247 13.07 -0.79 -0.16
N ALA A 248 12.38 -1.92 -0.06
CA ALA A 248 11.21 -2.25 -0.86
C ALA A 248 9.97 -2.25 0.03
N ILE A 249 8.95 -1.46 -0.31
CA ILE A 249 7.68 -1.40 0.40
C ILE A 249 6.64 -2.12 -0.43
N TRP A 250 6.12 -3.22 0.07
CA TRP A 250 5.08 -3.99 -0.60
C TRP A 250 3.70 -3.64 -0.04
N LEU A 251 3.01 -2.74 -0.75
CA LEU A 251 1.72 -2.20 -0.36
C LEU A 251 0.60 -2.79 -1.21
N PHE A 252 -0.35 -3.49 -0.59
CA PHE A 252 -1.43 -4.16 -1.30
C PHE A 252 -2.67 -4.29 -0.42
N THR A 253 -3.86 -4.37 -1.00
CA THR A 253 -5.08 -4.65 -0.25
C THR A 253 -4.99 -6.01 0.44
N ALA A 254 -5.28 -6.06 1.73
CA ALA A 254 -5.24 -7.30 2.52
C ALA A 254 -6.13 -8.41 1.95
N ARG A 255 -7.13 -8.07 1.12
CA ARG A 255 -7.92 -9.02 0.35
C ARG A 255 -7.06 -9.94 -0.55
N GLU A 256 -5.92 -9.46 -1.03
CA GLU A 256 -4.98 -10.26 -1.83
C GLU A 256 -4.46 -11.49 -1.06
N LEU A 257 -4.42 -11.46 0.28
CA LEU A 257 -3.97 -12.61 1.07
C LEU A 257 -4.89 -13.83 0.88
N THR A 258 -6.19 -13.62 0.65
CA THR A 258 -7.16 -14.71 0.49
C THR A 258 -7.66 -14.87 -0.96
N GLN A 259 -7.63 -13.81 -1.75
CA GLN A 259 -8.18 -13.80 -3.12
C GLN A 259 -7.10 -13.65 -4.20
N GLY A 260 -5.91 -13.19 -3.83
CA GLY A 260 -4.81 -12.93 -4.75
C GLY A 260 -4.01 -14.18 -5.07
N ARG A 261 -3.31 -14.16 -6.20
CA ARG A 261 -2.40 -15.21 -6.63
C ARG A 261 -0.97 -14.91 -6.20
N TRP A 262 -0.35 -15.82 -5.46
CA TRP A 262 1.01 -15.65 -4.93
C TRP A 262 1.98 -16.64 -5.57
N LYS A 263 2.36 -16.35 -6.82
CA LYS A 263 3.37 -17.15 -7.53
C LYS A 263 4.78 -16.86 -7.01
N LYS A 264 5.62 -17.89 -7.06
CA LYS A 264 7.06 -17.78 -6.86
C LYS A 264 7.71 -17.03 -8.01
N ILE A 265 8.02 -15.76 -7.79
CA ILE A 265 8.70 -14.89 -8.74
C ILE A 265 10.00 -14.39 -8.07
N PRO A 266 11.17 -14.55 -8.73
CA PRO A 266 12.44 -14.15 -8.14
C PRO A 266 12.56 -12.61 -8.06
N ALA A 267 13.20 -12.10 -7.00
CA ALA A 267 13.57 -10.70 -6.90
C ALA A 267 14.58 -10.30 -7.98
N LEU A 268 15.54 -11.18 -8.30
CA LEU A 268 16.54 -10.98 -9.34
C LEU A 268 16.57 -12.21 -10.27
N VAL A 269 16.34 -12.01 -11.57
CA VAL A 269 16.44 -13.10 -12.56
C VAL A 269 17.91 -13.32 -12.93
N GLN A 270 18.50 -14.41 -12.44
CA GLN A 270 19.84 -14.83 -12.86
C GLN A 270 19.79 -15.39 -14.29
N LYS A 271 20.58 -14.82 -15.21
CA LYS A 271 20.82 -15.42 -16.51
C LYS A 271 21.72 -16.64 -16.30
N LYS A 272 21.29 -17.80 -16.82
CA LYS A 272 22.12 -19.01 -16.91
C LYS A 272 23.28 -18.80 -17.87
#